data_AF-A0A958RMT8-F1
#
_entry.id   AF-A0A958RMT8-F1
#
_cell.length_a   1.000
_cell.length_b   1.000
_cell.length_c   1.000
_cell.angle_alpha   90.00
_cell.angle_beta   90.00
_cell.angle_gamma   90.00
#
_symmetry.space_group_name_H-M   'P 1'
#
loop_
_entity.id
_entity.type
_entity.pdbx_description
1 polymer ?
#
loop_
_entity_poly.entity_id
_entity_poly.type
_entity_poly.pdbx_seq_one_letter_code
_entity_poly.pdbx_strand_id
1 'polypeptide(L)'
;SSQFLFWWFKSIAQMIVAEGTGATVQGVKLPFIKSLKIPIPPIENQNIIVNKLDSIKKKSEHLETIYQKKLVALEELKKSLLHQAFNGEL
;
A
#
# COMPACT_ATOMS: atom_id res chain seq x y z
N SER A 1 -10.52 16.83 4.82
CA SER A 1 -11.67 16.12 4.22
C SER A 1 -11.29 15.13 3.11
N SER A 2 -10.59 15.53 2.03
CA SER A 2 -10.27 14.61 0.90
C SER A 2 -9.40 13.40 1.30
N GLN A 3 -8.41 13.60 2.17
CA GLN A 3 -7.52 12.53 2.65
C GLN A 3 -8.26 11.50 3.52
N PHE A 4 -9.20 11.96 4.36
CA PHE A 4 -10.05 11.07 5.15
C PHE A 4 -10.88 10.17 4.23
N LEU A 5 -11.49 10.75 3.19
CA LEU A 5 -12.30 9.99 2.23
C LEU A 5 -11.45 8.96 1.46
N PHE A 6 -10.21 9.30 1.09
CA PHE A 6 -9.26 8.34 0.51
C PHE A 6 -9.01 7.14 1.44
N TRP A 7 -8.71 7.40 2.71
CA TRP A 7 -8.47 6.36 3.70
C TRP A 7 -9.73 5.52 3.97
N TRP A 8 -10.90 6.15 3.99
CA TRP A 8 -12.17 5.47 4.14
C TRP A 8 -12.47 4.56 2.95
N PHE A 9 -12.33 5.04 1.71
CA PHE A 9 -12.48 4.21 0.51
C PHE A 9 -11.48 3.06 0.48
N LYS A 10 -10.23 3.30 0.88
CA LYS A 10 -9.23 2.24 1.05
C LYS A 10 -9.70 1.16 2.04
N SER A 11 -10.34 1.55 3.15
CA SER A 11 -10.82 0.62 4.17
C SER A 11 -11.95 -0.30 3.68
N ILE A 12 -12.79 0.18 2.76
CA ILE A 12 -13.90 -0.59 2.17
C ILE A 12 -13.56 -1.15 0.78
N ALA A 13 -12.31 -1.05 0.32
CA ALA A 13 -11.92 -1.42 -1.03
C ALA A 13 -12.27 -2.88 -1.37
N GLN A 14 -12.11 -3.80 -0.42
CA GLN A 14 -12.48 -5.21 -0.63
C GLN A 14 -13.98 -5.40 -0.86
N MET A 15 -14.82 -4.66 -0.13
CA MET A 15 -16.28 -4.67 -0.32
C MET A 15 -16.65 -4.12 -1.70
N ILE A 16 -16.00 -3.03 -2.12
CA ILE A 16 -16.21 -2.43 -3.44
C ILE A 16 -15.82 -3.41 -4.56
N VAL A 17 -14.69 -4.11 -4.41
CA VAL A 17 -14.22 -5.12 -5.37
C VAL A 17 -15.17 -6.32 -5.43
N ALA A 18 -15.70 -6.78 -4.30
CA ALA A 18 -16.65 -7.89 -4.25
C ALA A 18 -17.98 -7.58 -4.97
N GLU A 19 -18.38 -6.31 -4.99
CA GLU A 19 -19.56 -5.82 -5.72
C GLU A 19 -19.27 -5.51 -7.19
N GLY A 20 -18.01 -5.66 -7.61
CA GLY A 20 -17.57 -5.54 -8.99
C GLY A 20 -18.17 -6.65 -9.85
N THR A 21 -18.84 -6.26 -10.94
CA THR A 21 -19.42 -7.19 -11.91
C THR A 21 -18.71 -7.08 -13.26
N GLY A 22 -18.54 -8.20 -13.96
CA GLY A 22 -17.92 -8.25 -15.29
C GLY A 22 -16.76 -9.25 -15.37
N ALA A 23 -16.72 -10.03 -16.46
CA ALA A 23 -15.72 -11.08 -16.66
C ALA A 23 -14.36 -10.55 -17.14
N THR A 24 -14.35 -9.46 -17.92
CA THR A 24 -13.12 -8.88 -18.50
C THR A 24 -12.68 -7.60 -17.79
N VAL A 25 -13.64 -6.75 -17.38
CA VAL A 25 -13.40 -5.56 -16.56
C VAL A 25 -14.45 -5.55 -15.46
N GLN A 26 -14.00 -5.57 -14.20
CA GLN A 26 -14.89 -5.45 -13.06
C GLN A 26 -15.33 -3.98 -12.92
N GLY A 27 -16.62 -3.73 -13.13
CA GLY A 27 -17.26 -2.44 -12.93
C GLY A 27 -18.21 -2.47 -11.75
N VAL A 28 -18.23 -1.39 -10.97
CA VAL A 28 -19.16 -1.22 -9.84
C VAL A 28 -20.32 -0.35 -10.28
N LYS A 29 -21.55 -0.78 -9.97
CA LYS A 29 -22.76 -0.07 -10.41
C LYS A 29 -22.94 1.24 -9.64
N LEU A 30 -23.33 2.30 -10.34
CA LEU A 30 -23.63 3.62 -9.76
C LEU A 30 -24.61 3.58 -8.55
N PRO A 31 -25.69 2.78 -8.55
CA PRO A 31 -26.59 2.68 -7.40
C PRO A 31 -25.90 2.19 -6.13
N PHE A 32 -24.94 1.26 -6.26
CA PHE A 32 -24.17 0.76 -5.11
C PHE A 32 -23.29 1.88 -4.53
N ILE A 33 -22.57 2.62 -5.38
CA ILE A 33 -21.75 3.75 -4.92
C ILE A 33 -22.61 4.80 -4.21
N LYS A 34 -23.82 5.06 -4.71
CA LYS A 34 -24.78 6.01 -4.09
C LYS A 34 -25.38 5.51 -2.77
N SER A 35 -25.45 4.20 -2.55
CA SER A 35 -26.00 3.63 -1.31
C SER A 35 -24.98 3.56 -0.17
N LEU A 36 -23.70 3.82 -0.46
CA LEU A 36 -22.64 3.83 0.54
C LEU A 36 -22.87 4.89 1.61
N LYS A 37 -22.94 4.46 2.88
CA LYS A 37 -23.03 5.35 4.03
C LYS A 37 -21.62 5.78 4.47
N ILE A 38 -21.26 7.03 4.17
CA ILE A 38 -19.97 7.60 4.55
C ILE A 38 -20.09 8.16 5.98
N PRO A 39 -19.35 7.63 6.98
CA PRO A 39 -19.27 8.24 8.30
C PRO A 39 -18.41 9.49 8.21
N ILE A 40 -19.00 10.67 8.45
CA ILE A 40 -18.28 11.95 8.43
C ILE A 40 -18.15 12.46 9.88
N PRO A 41 -17.05 12.14 10.58
CA PRO A 41 -16.81 12.67 11.93
C PRO A 41 -16.43 14.17 11.88
N PRO A 42 -16.38 14.86 13.03
CA PRO A 42 -15.87 16.24 13.10
C PRO A 42 -14.48 16.39 12.48
N ILE A 43 -14.18 17.56 11.93
CA ILE A 43 -12.94 17.81 11.18
C ILE A 43 -11.67 17.51 11.99
N GLU A 44 -11.69 17.79 13.30
CA GLU A 44 -10.58 17.48 14.21
C GLU A 44 -10.30 15.98 14.26
N ASN A 45 -11.34 15.17 14.40
CA ASN A 45 -11.23 13.72 14.40
C ASN A 45 -10.78 13.18 13.04
N GLN A 46 -11.25 13.77 11.93
CA GLN A 46 -10.77 13.42 10.59
C GLN A 46 -9.25 13.61 10.49
N ASN A 47 -8.74 14.75 10.96
CA ASN A 47 -7.31 15.06 10.92
C ASN A 47 -6.49 14.11 11.79
N ILE A 48 -6.96 13.78 13.00
CA ILE A 48 -6.29 12.81 13.89
C ILE A 48 -6.18 11.44 13.20
N ILE A 49 -7.28 10.96 12.62
CA ILE A 49 -7.31 9.68 11.91
C ILE A 49 -6.34 9.68 10.74
N VAL A 50 -6.39 10.69 9.88
CA VAL A 50 -5.51 10.83 8.70
C VAL A 50 -4.04 10.85 9.13
N ASN A 51 -3.68 11.68 10.11
CA ASN A 51 -2.30 11.80 10.57
C ASN A 51 -1.75 10.46 11.08
N LYS A 52 -2.57 9.69 11.81
CA LYS A 52 -2.17 8.38 12.31
C LYS A 52 -1.95 7.38 11.18
N LEU A 53 -2.88 7.33 10.21
CA LEU A 53 -2.78 6.42 9.06
C LEU A 53 -1.60 6.78 8.16
N ASP A 54 -1.38 8.05 7.88
CA ASP A 54 -0.24 8.51 7.07
C ASP A 54 1.10 8.23 7.76
N SER A 55 1.18 8.39 9.09
CA SER A 55 2.38 8.04 9.84
C SER A 55 2.70 6.54 9.72
N ILE A 56 1.69 5.68 9.85
CA ILE A 56 1.85 4.23 9.72
C ILE A 56 2.27 3.88 8.29
N LYS A 57 1.62 4.47 7.28
CA LYS A 57 1.94 4.27 5.87
C LYS A 57 3.41 4.63 5.57
N LYS A 58 3.86 5.82 5.99
CA LYS A 58 5.24 6.27 5.79
C LYS A 58 6.25 5.32 6.43
N LYS A 59 5.97 4.82 7.65
CA LYS A 59 6.83 3.84 8.31
C LYS A 59 6.90 2.53 7.52
N SER A 60 5.76 2.07 6.99
CA SER A 60 5.70 0.87 6.15
C SER A 60 6.51 1.03 4.86
N GLU A 61 6.33 2.14 4.13
CA GLU A 61 7.05 2.43 2.89
C GLU A 61 8.57 2.56 3.12
N HIS A 62 8.96 3.19 4.23
CA HIS A 62 10.36 3.29 4.63
C HIS A 62 10.96 1.91 4.91
N LEU A 63 10.25 1.06 5.64
CA LEU A 63 10.69 -0.30 5.94
C LEU A 63 10.83 -1.14 4.66
N GLU A 64 9.84 -1.07 3.77
CA GLU A 64 9.88 -1.75 2.47
C GLU A 64 11.10 -1.31 1.65
N THR A 65 11.39 -0.01 1.60
CA THR A 65 12.56 0.54 0.92
C THR A 65 13.87 -0.03 1.48
N ILE A 66 13.98 -0.15 2.81
CA ILE A 66 15.16 -0.75 3.45
C ILE A 66 15.32 -2.21 3.05
N TYR A 67 14.23 -2.99 3.05
CA TYR A 67 14.28 -4.39 2.65
C TYR A 67 14.70 -4.57 1.19
N GLN A 68 14.16 -3.76 0.27
CA GLN A 68 14.56 -3.79 -1.14
C GLN A 68 16.06 -3.49 -1.31
N LYS A 69 16.59 -2.48 -0.62
CA LYS A 69 18.03 -2.17 -0.64
C LYS A 69 18.88 -3.33 -0.11
N LYS A 70 18.44 -3.98 0.98
CA LYS A 70 19.15 -5.13 1.55
C LYS A 70 19.18 -6.32 0.59
N LEU A 71 18.09 -6.58 -0.13
CA LEU A 71 18.04 -7.65 -1.14
C LEU A 71 19.03 -7.39 -2.28
N VAL A 72 19.08 -6.16 -2.79
CA VAL A 72 20.04 -5.78 -3.83
C VAL A 72 21.48 -5.95 -3.35
N ALA A 73 21.80 -5.46 -2.15
CA ALA A 73 23.14 -5.60 -1.57
C ALA A 73 23.54 -7.08 -1.36
N LEU A 74 22.60 -7.94 -0.97
CA LEU A 74 22.84 -9.37 -0.81
C LEU A 74 23.15 -10.05 -2.14
N GLU A 75 22.44 -9.69 -3.21
CA GLU A 75 22.69 -10.19 -4.56
C GLU A 75 24.05 -9.73 -5.10
N GLU A 76 24.43 -8.48 -4.85
CA GLU A 76 25.75 -7.96 -5.21
C GLU A 76 26.87 -8.66 -4.44
N LEU A 77 26.70 -8.84 -3.12
CA LEU A 77 27.66 -9.56 -2.29
C LEU A 77 27.84 -11.00 -2.77
N LYS A 78 26.73 -11.71 -3.06
CA LYS A 78 26.78 -13.07 -3.59
C LYS A 78 27.55 -13.14 -4.91
N LYS A 79 27.29 -12.20 -5.83
CA LYS A 79 28.02 -12.12 -7.11
C LYS A 79 29.51 -11.86 -6.90
N SER A 80 29.86 -10.95 -6.00
CA SER A 80 31.25 -10.63 -5.67
C SER A 80 31.99 -11.83 -5.07
N LEU A 81 31.37 -12.55 -4.13
CA LEU A 81 31.96 -13.75 -3.53
C LEU A 81 32.17 -14.87 -4.54
N LEU A 82 31.19 -15.10 -5.43
CA LEU A 82 31.35 -16.08 -6.50
C LEU A 82 32.49 -15.69 -7.43
N HIS A 83 32.57 -14.42 -7.83
CA HIS A 83 33.66 -13.93 -8.67
C HIS A 83 35.03 -14.13 -8.01
N GLN A 84 35.17 -13.79 -6.72
CA GLN A 84 36.42 -14.02 -5.97
C GLN A 84 36.78 -15.52 -5.87
N ALA A 85 35.78 -16.38 -5.63
CA ALA A 85 35.99 -17.83 -5.57
C ALA A 85 36.45 -18.43 -6.91
N PHE A 86 35.85 -17.98 -8.03
CA PHE A 86 36.22 -18.48 -9.36
C PHE A 86 37.57 -17.93 -9.85
N ASN A 87 38.01 -16.78 -9.35
CA ASN A 87 39.30 -16.18 -9.69
C ASN A 87 40.44 -16.54 -8.71
N GLY A 88 40.16 -17.31 -7.66
CA GLY A 88 41.18 -17.72 -6.69
C GLY A 88 41.68 -16.60 -5.78
N GLU A 89 40.87 -15.56 -5.56
CA GLU A 89 41.18 -14.40 -4.71
C GLU A 89 40.68 -14.56 -3.26
N LEU A 90 40.23 -15.77 -2.88
CA LEU A 90 39.77 -16.14 -1.54
C LEU A 90 40.84 -16.88 -0.73
#